data_AF-A0AA96ZZC1-F1
#
_entry.id   AF-A0AA96ZZC1-F1
#
_cell.length_a   1.000
_cell.length_b   1.000
_cell.length_c   1.000
_cell.angle_alpha   90.00
_cell.angle_beta   90.00
_cell.angle_gamma   90.00
#
_symmetry.space_group_name_H-M   'P 1'
#
loop_
_entity.id
_entity.type
_entity.pdbx_description
1 polymer ?
#
loop_
_entity_poly.entity_id
_entity_poly.type
_entity_poly.pdbx_seq_one_letter_code
_entity_poly.pdbx_strand_id
1 'polypeptide(L)'
;MAESGKEMTFIVTPKVYDRFVEDHEKRLKEIIKKENVTFMILNDKGDTIVPSMTLTDVFTYIYFFNNDGVYDNKIIVSLDDSTRSWAKELYKYYKKQSTAIES
;
A
#
# COMPACT_ATOMS: atom_id res chain seq x y z
N MET A 1 8.88 -12.04 1.22
CA MET A 1 7.81 -11.73 0.24
C MET A 1 8.40 -11.18 -1.05
N ALA A 2 9.21 -10.10 -1.02
CA ALA A 2 9.96 -9.66 -2.23
C ALA A 2 10.86 -10.76 -2.79
N GLU A 3 11.68 -11.36 -1.91
CA GLU A 3 12.62 -12.41 -2.29
C GLU A 3 11.96 -13.75 -2.65
N SER A 4 10.65 -13.90 -2.42
CA SER A 4 9.95 -15.14 -2.81
C SER A 4 9.46 -15.13 -4.26
N GLY A 5 9.72 -14.05 -5.03
CA GLY A 5 9.31 -13.92 -6.43
C GLY A 5 7.80 -13.74 -6.66
N LYS A 6 7.03 -13.51 -5.60
CA LYS A 6 5.58 -13.24 -5.72
C LYS A 6 5.37 -11.79 -6.14
N GLU A 7 4.41 -11.57 -7.03
CA GLU A 7 3.99 -10.23 -7.45
C GLU A 7 3.52 -9.40 -6.25
N MET A 8 4.06 -8.19 -6.13
CA MET A 8 3.69 -7.26 -5.07
C MET A 8 3.51 -5.86 -5.63
N THR A 9 2.45 -5.19 -5.20
CA THR A 9 2.26 -3.76 -5.45
C THR A 9 2.27 -3.01 -4.13
N PHE A 10 3.13 -2.01 -4.02
CA PHE A 10 3.09 -1.02 -2.94
C PHE A 10 2.51 0.28 -3.49
N ILE A 11 1.51 0.83 -2.80
CA ILE A 11 0.97 2.17 -3.08
C ILE A 11 1.11 2.96 -1.80
N VAL A 12 1.87 4.05 -1.83
CA VAL A 12 2.14 4.87 -0.64
C VAL A 12 1.81 6.34 -0.91
N THR A 13 1.56 7.10 0.15
CA THR A 13 1.44 8.56 0.04
C THR A 13 2.82 9.19 -0.20
N PRO A 14 2.90 10.40 -0.78
CA PRO A 14 4.18 11.10 -0.94
C PRO A 14 4.96 11.23 0.37
N LYS A 15 4.28 11.62 1.46
CA LYS A 15 4.90 11.74 2.80
C LYS A 15 5.54 10.43 3.29
N VAL A 16 4.95 9.27 2.96
CA VAL A 16 5.52 7.97 3.32
C VAL A 16 6.71 7.62 2.43
N TYR A 17 6.64 7.95 1.14
CA TYR A 17 7.75 7.78 0.21
C TYR A 17 8.97 8.62 0.63
N ASP A 18 8.77 9.90 0.94
CA ASP A 18 9.85 10.80 1.35
C ASP A 18 10.59 10.25 2.59
N ARG A 19 9.86 9.73 3.58
CA ARG A 19 10.45 9.05 4.74
C ARG A 19 11.25 7.80 4.38
N PHE A 20 10.78 6.99 3.42
CA PHE A 20 11.56 5.84 2.97
C PHE A 20 12.85 6.24 2.29
N VAL A 21 12.85 7.34 1.53
CA VAL A 21 14.06 7.89 0.91
C VAL A 21 15.02 8.39 1.99
N GLU A 22 14.54 9.17 2.95
CA GLU A 22 15.36 9.72 4.04
C GLU A 22 16.01 8.62 4.90
N ASP A 23 15.23 7.63 5.33
CA ASP A 23 15.70 6.63 6.30
C ASP A 23 16.39 5.42 5.62
N HIS A 24 15.98 5.08 4.40
CA HIS A 24 16.23 3.75 3.81
C HIS A 24 16.49 3.77 2.29
N GLU A 25 17.00 4.87 1.72
CA GLU A 25 17.17 5.06 0.27
C GLU A 25 17.76 3.84 -0.46
N LYS A 26 18.89 3.30 0.04
CA LYS A 26 19.59 2.18 -0.62
C LYS A 26 18.70 0.95 -0.72
N ARG A 27 18.02 0.59 0.37
CA ARG A 27 17.12 -0.57 0.42
C ARG A 27 15.89 -0.35 -0.45
N LEU A 28 15.35 0.87 -0.48
CA LEU A 28 14.23 1.22 -1.35
C LEU A 28 14.60 1.02 -2.82
N LYS A 29 15.77 1.51 -3.26
CA LYS A 29 16.27 1.32 -4.62
C LYS A 29 16.46 -0.17 -4.97
N GLU A 30 16.97 -0.98 -4.05
CA GLU A 30 17.10 -2.43 -4.26
C GLU A 30 15.75 -3.14 -4.43
N ILE A 31 14.71 -2.69 -3.71
CA ILE A 31 13.36 -3.24 -3.79
C ILE A 31 12.66 -2.84 -5.09
N ILE A 32 12.75 -1.56 -5.48
CA ILE A 32 12.08 -1.03 -6.71
C ILE A 32 12.65 -1.68 -7.98
N LYS A 33 13.92 -2.11 -7.96
CA LYS A 33 14.56 -2.78 -9.10
C LYS A 33 14.11 -4.23 -9.32
N LYS A 34 13.35 -4.82 -8.39
CA LYS A 34 12.90 -6.21 -8.52
C LYS A 34 11.73 -6.28 -9.48
N GLU A 35 11.81 -7.19 -10.46
CA GLU A 35 10.79 -7.35 -11.52
C GLU A 35 9.40 -7.68 -10.98
N ASN A 36 9.31 -8.40 -9.85
CA ASN A 36 8.06 -8.78 -9.20
C ASN A 36 7.52 -7.70 -8.24
N VAL A 37 8.08 -6.49 -8.26
CA VAL A 37 7.69 -5.39 -7.38
C VAL A 37 7.27 -4.18 -8.21
N THR A 38 6.03 -3.77 -8.04
CA THR A 38 5.54 -2.47 -8.51
C THR A 38 5.45 -1.52 -7.32
N PHE A 39 6.21 -0.43 -7.32
CA PHE A 39 6.12 0.60 -6.29
C PHE A 39 5.48 1.85 -6.90
N MET A 40 4.45 2.39 -6.25
CA MET A 40 3.67 3.52 -6.76
C MET A 40 3.48 4.58 -5.67
N ILE A 41 3.49 5.84 -6.09
CA ILE A 41 3.21 6.99 -5.24
C ILE A 41 1.85 7.55 -5.61
N LEU A 42 0.99 7.79 -4.62
CA LEU A 42 -0.28 8.49 -4.84
C LEU A 42 -0.02 9.90 -5.38
N ASN A 43 -0.79 10.28 -6.38
CA ASN A 43 -0.67 11.59 -7.02
C ASN A 43 -1.15 12.74 -6.12
N ASP A 44 -1.99 12.42 -5.12
CA ASP A 44 -2.43 13.39 -4.13
C ASP A 44 -1.28 13.80 -3.19
N LYS A 45 -1.16 15.09 -2.91
CA LYS A 45 -0.04 15.69 -2.17
C LYS A 45 -0.18 15.63 -0.65
N GLY A 46 -1.14 14.87 -0.13
CA GLY A 46 -1.14 14.45 1.27
C GLY A 46 -2.31 14.95 2.11
N ASP A 47 -3.46 15.20 1.47
CA ASP A 47 -4.74 15.48 2.13
C ASP A 47 -5.65 14.24 2.16
N THR A 48 -5.38 13.25 1.31
CA THR A 48 -6.11 11.98 1.29
C THR A 48 -5.73 11.13 2.49
N ILE A 49 -6.71 10.89 3.35
CA ILE A 49 -6.64 9.87 4.40
C ILE A 49 -6.86 8.51 3.73
N VAL A 50 -5.80 7.71 3.68
CA VAL A 50 -5.82 6.37 3.06
C VAL A 50 -5.72 5.32 4.16
N PRO A 51 -6.71 4.42 4.31
CA PRO A 51 -6.59 3.33 5.27
C PRO A 51 -5.37 2.47 4.90
N SER A 52 -4.59 2.08 5.90
CA SER A 52 -3.52 1.11 5.65
C SER A 52 -4.14 -0.25 5.39
N MET A 53 -3.80 -0.88 4.28
CA MET A 53 -4.43 -2.14 3.86
C MET A 53 -3.39 -3.09 3.27
N THR A 54 -3.47 -4.36 3.66
CA THR A 54 -2.75 -5.47 3.02
C THR A 54 -3.76 -6.45 2.45
N LEU A 55 -3.69 -6.65 1.13
CA LEU A 55 -4.53 -7.60 0.41
C LEU A 55 -3.67 -8.77 -0.06
N THR A 56 -4.07 -10.00 0.27
CA THR A 56 -3.42 -11.23 -0.19
C THR A 56 -4.46 -12.21 -0.74
N ASP A 57 -3.98 -13.30 -1.34
CA ASP A 57 -4.85 -14.40 -1.79
C ASP A 57 -5.59 -15.09 -0.64
N VAL A 58 -5.06 -15.02 0.59
CA VAL A 58 -5.57 -15.76 1.75
C VAL A 58 -6.37 -14.88 2.70
N PHE A 59 -5.84 -13.71 3.04
CA PHE A 59 -6.47 -12.78 3.99
C PHE A 59 -6.38 -11.32 3.51
N THR A 60 -7.24 -10.49 4.09
CA THR A 60 -7.17 -9.03 3.99
C THR A 60 -7.01 -8.42 5.38
N TYR A 61 -6.04 -7.52 5.53
CA TYR A 61 -5.88 -6.66 6.70
C TYR A 61 -6.24 -5.23 6.34
N ILE A 62 -7.05 -4.57 7.17
CA ILE A 62 -7.36 -3.15 7.01
C ILE A 62 -7.25 -2.45 8.35
N TYR A 63 -6.55 -1.33 8.37
CA TYR A 63 -6.48 -0.39 9.46
C TYR A 63 -7.22 0.88 9.04
N PHE A 64 -8.28 1.19 9.78
CA PHE A 64 -9.04 2.40 9.58
C PHE A 64 -8.62 3.48 10.57
N PHE A 65 -9.00 4.71 10.24
CA PHE A 65 -8.96 5.83 11.17
C PHE A 65 -10.29 5.87 11.91
N ASN A 66 -10.27 6.28 13.18
CA ASN A 66 -11.49 6.65 13.87
C ASN A 66 -12.07 7.95 13.27
N ASN A 67 -13.23 8.35 13.80
CA ASN A 67 -13.92 9.57 13.39
C ASN A 67 -13.10 10.85 13.62
N ASP A 68 -12.06 10.80 14.46
CA ASP A 68 -11.15 11.90 14.73
C ASP A 68 -9.93 11.91 13.79
N GLY A 69 -9.89 11.00 12.80
CA GLY A 69 -8.77 10.86 11.86
C GLY A 69 -7.51 10.25 12.48
N VAL A 70 -7.62 9.65 13.67
CA VAL A 70 -6.53 8.98 14.37
C VAL A 70 -6.60 7.48 14.13
N TYR A 71 -5.46 6.83 13.96
CA TYR A 71 -5.40 5.36 13.97
C TYR A 71 -5.94 4.84 15.30
N ASP A 72 -7.06 4.11 15.24
CA ASP A 72 -7.75 3.62 16.43
C ASP A 72 -7.14 2.33 16.99
N ASN A 73 -5.98 1.93 16.43
CA ASN A 73 -5.25 0.69 16.69
C ASN A 73 -6.07 -0.59 16.51
N LYS A 74 -7.23 -0.52 15.86
CA LYS A 74 -8.01 -1.70 15.49
C LYS A 74 -7.60 -2.15 14.10
N ILE A 75 -7.49 -3.46 13.97
CA ILE A 75 -7.24 -4.12 12.70
C ILE A 75 -8.45 -4.99 12.38
N ILE A 76 -8.97 -4.85 11.17
CA ILE A 76 -9.92 -5.80 10.62
C ILE A 76 -9.12 -6.88 9.91
N VAL A 77 -9.31 -8.12 10.35
CA VAL A 77 -8.79 -9.32 9.69
C VAL A 77 -9.96 -10.06 9.09
N SER A 78 -9.94 -10.27 7.77
CA SER A 78 -10.97 -11.03 7.09
C SER A 78 -10.36 -12.08 6.17
N LEU A 79 -10.97 -13.27 6.21
CA LEU A 79 -10.71 -14.38 5.29
C LEU A 79 -11.82 -14.52 4.24
N ASP A 80 -12.85 -13.69 4.32
CA ASP A 80 -14.05 -13.77 3.50
C ASP A 80 -13.86 -13.14 2.10
N ASP A 81 -14.46 -13.76 1.09
CA ASP A 81 -14.31 -13.36 -0.30
C ASP A 81 -15.02 -12.04 -0.65
N SER A 82 -16.09 -11.69 0.06
CA SER A 82 -16.77 -10.41 -0.14
C SER A 82 -15.88 -9.26 0.34
N THR A 83 -15.20 -9.43 1.49
CA THR A 83 -14.22 -8.44 1.99
C THR A 83 -13.06 -8.29 1.02
N ARG A 84 -12.56 -9.43 0.49
CA ARG A 84 -11.46 -9.46 -0.49
C ARG A 84 -11.86 -8.74 -1.79
N SER A 85 -13.10 -8.91 -2.24
CA SER A 85 -13.63 -8.27 -3.45
C SER A 85 -13.74 -6.76 -3.28
N TRP A 86 -14.30 -6.30 -2.17
CA TRP A 86 -14.36 -4.88 -1.83
C TRP A 86 -12.95 -4.26 -1.72
N ALA A 87 -12.01 -4.93 -1.05
CA ALA A 87 -10.62 -4.46 -0.93
C ALA A 87 -9.91 -4.36 -2.29
N LYS A 88 -10.21 -5.26 -3.23
CA LYS A 88 -9.71 -5.19 -4.62
C LYS A 88 -10.23 -3.95 -5.35
N GLU A 89 -11.48 -3.55 -5.13
CA GLU A 89 -12.03 -2.32 -5.72
C GLU A 89 -11.31 -1.08 -5.17
N LEU A 90 -11.08 -1.03 -3.86
CA LEU A 90 -10.33 0.05 -3.22
C LEU A 90 -8.88 0.12 -3.72
N TYR A 91 -8.20 -1.03 -3.85
CA TYR A 91 -6.88 -1.12 -4.46
C TYR A 91 -6.86 -0.55 -5.89
N LYS A 92 -7.82 -0.95 -6.74
CA LYS A 92 -7.93 -0.45 -8.12
C LYS A 92 -8.14 1.06 -8.17
N TYR A 93 -8.96 1.60 -7.27
CA TYR A 93 -9.20 3.04 -7.15
C TYR A 93 -7.91 3.81 -6.85
N TYR A 94 -7.14 3.36 -5.84
CA TYR A 94 -5.87 4.00 -5.51
C TYR A 94 -4.81 3.81 -6.58
N LYS A 95 -4.76 2.63 -7.21
CA LYS A 95 -3.84 2.35 -8.32
C LYS A 95 -4.04 3.29 -9.51
N LYS A 96 -5.30 3.63 -9.83
CA LYS A 96 -5.62 4.59 -10.90
C LYS A 96 -5.14 6.02 -10.58
N GLN A 97 -4.98 6.33 -9.30
CA GLN A 97 -4.56 7.64 -8.80
C GLN A 97 -3.12 7.66 -8.32
N SER A 98 -2.32 6.67 -8.70
CA SER A 98 -0.91 6.60 -8.38
C SER A 98 -0.06 6.51 -9.63
N THR A 99 1.16 6.99 -9.52
CA THR A 99 2.18 6.89 -10.56
C THR A 99 3.21 5.87 -10.12
N ALA A 100 3.53 4.92 -10.99
CA ALA A 100 4.59 3.96 -10.74
C ALA A 100 5.95 4.66 -10.74
N ILE A 101 6.84 4.25 -9.84
CA ILE A 101 8.23 4.68 -9.87
C ILE A 101 8.95 3.77 -10.85
N GLU A 102 9.59 4.36 -11.85
CA GLU A 102 10.47 3.64 -12.75
C GLU A 102 11.86 3.47 -12.11
N SER A 103 12.47 2.31 -12.34
CA SER A 103 13.78 1.91 -11.82
C SER A 103 14.96 2.57 -12.52
#